data_AF-A0A7S2ULT1-F1
#
_entry.id   AF-A0A7S2ULT1-F1
#
_cell.length_a   1.000
_cell.length_b   1.000
_cell.length_c   1.000
_cell.angle_alpha   90.00
_cell.angle_beta   90.00
_cell.angle_gamma   90.00
#
_symmetry.space_group_name_H-M   'P 1'
#
loop_
_entity.id
_entity.type
_entity.pdbx_description
1 polymer ?
#
loop_
_entity_poly.entity_id
_entity_poly.type
_entity_poly.pdbx_seq_one_letter_code
_entity_poly.pdbx_strand_id
1 'polypeptide(L)'
;VLTTTDEMIHVNNHDASSSSGQSPVTVVAWVQNRRRFRDSVTVLEVVDDFAAVSHEGGTTKDSLSFRVDWTKRLKCVLHPNVTFVNDHEDNDDDATNLAQKIQTKKSSVVDMYGTILCAGARVWMEGHVSGSGRSNFGESSSSSSSTNNGKQQPHGTMEGEAKDDLVTLWVTEVRLLRSSWRPKVVRSVLDCMYDGRMGLEEASQALELPGGYPEAIEISQYNETMLTERQWKAAELSRTLQGSNTRIGQPFTPEMQQVLDQHASLRTKYPTTFVEPPPSSTTPLSKEEDRKDLANRMRNNNLGIPLRTSLPGSKWQRSKRPQLEWMLHQIRNVVEAHPDYGKRPLQVVDVGGGKGHLANFLAHHFGPEVVQVQVV
;
A
#
# COMPACT_ATOMS: atom_id res chain seq x y z
N VAL A 1 12.39 -14.59 29.01
CA VAL A 1 13.87 -14.56 28.93
C VAL A 1 14.28 -15.48 27.80
N LEU A 2 14.29 -14.96 26.58
CA LEU A 2 14.88 -15.60 25.40
C LEU A 2 15.56 -14.47 24.63
N THR A 3 16.86 -14.62 24.51
CA THR A 3 17.82 -13.64 23.99
C THR A 3 17.68 -13.49 22.48
N THR A 4 17.58 -12.24 22.05
CA THR A 4 17.69 -11.72 20.68
C THR A 4 18.93 -12.27 19.98
N THR A 5 18.74 -12.79 18.77
CA THR A 5 19.77 -13.19 17.82
C THR A 5 20.35 -11.96 17.11
N ASP A 6 21.67 -11.81 17.21
CA ASP A 6 22.50 -11.16 16.19
C ASP A 6 22.52 -12.11 14.98
N GLU A 7 21.89 -11.74 13.86
CA GLU A 7 22.13 -12.39 12.57
C GLU A 7 22.80 -11.40 11.62
N MET A 8 24.09 -11.64 11.41
CA MET A 8 24.96 -10.98 10.46
C MET A 8 24.55 -11.26 9.01
N ILE A 9 24.77 -10.26 8.15
CA ILE A 9 24.79 -10.39 6.69
C ILE A 9 25.90 -11.38 6.31
N HIS A 10 25.53 -12.57 5.84
CA HIS A 10 26.47 -13.52 5.22
C HIS A 10 26.49 -13.31 3.69
N VAL A 11 27.60 -12.82 3.17
CA VAL A 11 27.92 -12.91 1.73
C VAL A 11 28.74 -14.17 1.52
N ASN A 12 28.10 -15.26 1.08
CA ASN A 12 28.80 -16.48 0.70
C ASN A 12 29.22 -16.40 -0.77
N ASN A 13 30.53 -16.31 -1.03
CA ASN A 13 31.12 -16.56 -2.34
C ASN A 13 31.50 -18.04 -2.43
N HIS A 14 30.81 -18.81 -3.26
CA HIS A 14 31.26 -20.14 -3.69
C HIS A 14 31.55 -20.12 -5.19
N ASP A 15 32.77 -20.54 -5.54
CA ASP A 15 33.30 -20.59 -6.90
C ASP A 15 32.50 -21.54 -7.82
N ALA A 16 32.05 -21.01 -8.96
CA ALA A 16 31.85 -21.78 -10.18
C ALA A 16 31.97 -20.87 -11.43
N SER A 17 32.63 -21.39 -12.44
CA SER A 17 33.29 -20.69 -13.55
C SER A 17 32.39 -20.10 -14.65
N SER A 18 32.74 -18.87 -15.03
CA SER A 18 32.69 -18.25 -16.37
C SER A 18 31.35 -17.99 -17.07
N SER A 19 30.68 -16.91 -16.65
CA SER A 19 29.96 -15.97 -17.53
C SER A 19 29.90 -14.58 -16.88
N SER A 20 31.06 -13.90 -16.72
CA SER A 20 31.18 -12.61 -15.99
C SER A 20 30.22 -12.52 -14.78
N GLY A 21 30.25 -13.59 -13.98
CA GLY A 21 29.20 -13.96 -13.04
C GLY A 21 29.17 -13.00 -11.87
N GLN A 22 28.23 -12.08 -11.87
CA GLN A 22 27.89 -11.36 -10.66
C GLN A 22 27.15 -12.35 -9.76
N SER A 23 27.79 -12.75 -8.66
CA SER A 23 27.15 -13.52 -7.59
C SER A 23 25.83 -12.84 -7.21
N PRO A 24 24.75 -13.62 -7.01
CA PRO A 24 23.50 -13.05 -6.54
C PRO A 24 23.71 -12.38 -5.19
N VAL A 25 23.02 -11.27 -4.98
CA VAL A 25 23.03 -10.49 -3.75
C VAL A 25 21.72 -10.74 -3.02
N THR A 26 21.83 -11.14 -1.76
CA THR A 26 20.70 -11.32 -0.87
C THR A 26 20.52 -10.10 0.02
N VAL A 27 19.27 -9.65 0.18
CA VAL A 27 18.89 -8.48 0.98
C VAL A 27 17.68 -8.84 1.84
N VAL A 28 17.79 -8.60 3.15
CA VAL A 28 16.66 -8.57 4.07
C VAL A 28 16.40 -7.13 4.45
N ALA A 29 15.20 -6.62 4.19
CA ALA A 29 14.92 -5.20 4.37
C ALA A 29 13.43 -4.92 4.60
N TRP A 30 13.13 -3.71 5.05
CA TRP A 30 11.78 -3.17 5.14
C TRP A 30 11.42 -2.38 3.89
N VAL A 31 10.22 -2.60 3.38
CA VAL A 31 9.66 -1.81 2.29
C VAL A 31 9.24 -0.46 2.85
N GLN A 32 9.81 0.62 2.34
CA GLN A 32 9.42 1.98 2.68
C GLN A 32 8.44 2.56 1.66
N ASN A 33 8.70 2.32 0.36
CA ASN A 33 7.87 2.80 -0.73
C ASN A 33 7.66 1.72 -1.79
N ARG A 34 6.54 1.80 -2.49
CA ARG A 34 6.19 0.92 -3.61
C ARG A 34 5.56 1.72 -4.72
N ARG A 35 6.08 1.54 -5.95
CA ARG A 35 5.47 2.05 -7.18
C ARG A 35 5.24 0.89 -8.15
N ARG A 36 4.07 0.86 -8.80
CA ARG A 36 3.78 -0.06 -9.91
C ARG A 36 3.77 0.71 -11.22
N PHE A 37 4.35 0.13 -12.27
CA PHE A 37 4.37 0.68 -13.61
C PHE A 37 3.70 -0.31 -14.57
N ARG A 38 2.69 0.17 -15.30
CA ARG A 38 1.91 -0.61 -16.28
C ARG A 38 1.38 -1.95 -15.74
N ASP A 39 1.10 -1.97 -14.44
CA ASP A 39 0.68 -3.13 -13.65
C ASP A 39 1.65 -4.33 -13.64
N SER A 40 2.66 -4.40 -14.49
CA SER A 40 3.55 -5.56 -14.58
C SER A 40 4.90 -5.39 -13.89
N VAL A 41 5.34 -4.16 -13.60
CA VAL A 41 6.65 -3.91 -12.96
C VAL A 41 6.44 -3.25 -11.61
N THR A 42 7.08 -3.79 -10.56
CA THR A 42 7.04 -3.21 -9.21
C THR A 42 8.43 -2.72 -8.82
N VAL A 43 8.52 -1.45 -8.42
CA VAL A 43 9.74 -0.85 -7.88
C VAL A 43 9.53 -0.60 -6.39
N LEU A 44 10.42 -1.16 -5.58
CA LEU A 44 10.46 -1.02 -4.13
C LEU A 44 11.62 -0.09 -3.76
N GLU A 45 11.38 0.76 -2.76
CA GLU A 45 12.46 1.41 -2.00
C GLU A 45 12.53 0.69 -0.66
N VAL A 46 13.67 0.07 -0.37
CA VAL A 46 13.88 -0.71 0.85
C VAL A 46 15.01 -0.16 1.70
N VAL A 47 14.95 -0.46 3.00
CA VAL A 47 15.86 0.02 4.04
C VAL A 47 16.15 -1.11 5.04
N ASP A 48 17.37 -1.18 5.56
CA ASP A 48 17.85 -2.26 6.43
C ASP A 48 17.14 -2.24 7.80
N ASP A 49 17.16 -1.09 8.48
CA ASP A 49 16.51 -0.88 9.77
C ASP A 49 15.35 0.11 9.66
N PHE A 50 14.17 -0.29 10.14
CA PHE A 50 13.01 0.58 10.23
C PHE A 50 13.21 1.71 11.25
N ALA A 51 14.05 1.52 12.28
CA ALA A 51 14.37 2.54 13.28
C ALA A 51 15.26 3.66 12.72
N ALA A 52 16.10 3.36 11.73
CA ALA A 52 16.91 4.36 11.02
C ALA A 52 16.05 5.30 10.16
N VAL A 53 14.84 4.88 9.75
CA VAL A 53 13.88 5.73 9.02
C VAL A 53 13.25 6.80 9.91
N SER A 54 13.21 6.60 11.23
CA SER A 54 12.68 7.57 12.19
C SER A 54 13.69 8.65 12.60
N HIS A 55 14.97 8.48 12.32
CA HIS A 55 16.02 9.42 12.70
C HIS A 55 16.82 9.91 11.48
N GLU A 56 16.33 10.97 10.86
CA GLU A 56 17.18 11.85 10.07
C GLU A 56 18.20 12.51 11.03
N GLY A 57 19.39 11.92 11.22
CA GLY A 57 20.51 12.65 11.88
C GLY A 57 21.51 11.89 12.77
N GLY A 58 21.90 10.65 12.45
CA GLY A 58 22.93 9.93 13.23
C GLY A 58 24.04 9.33 12.37
N THR A 59 25.24 9.92 12.41
CA THR A 59 26.46 9.39 11.78
C THR A 59 27.13 8.31 12.64
N THR A 60 27.32 7.10 12.11
CA THR A 60 28.20 6.08 12.71
C THR A 60 29.15 5.44 11.66
N LYS A 61 30.45 5.56 11.93
CA LYS A 61 31.60 4.79 11.37
C LYS A 61 31.61 3.41 12.08
N ASP A 62 32.01 2.25 11.56
CA ASP A 62 33.06 1.78 10.64
C ASP A 62 32.74 0.31 10.26
N SER A 63 33.11 -0.15 9.04
CA SER A 63 33.34 -1.55 8.58
C SER A 63 33.18 -1.69 7.05
N LEU A 64 34.25 -2.09 6.36
CA LEU A 64 34.35 -2.19 4.89
C LEU A 64 34.06 -3.62 4.40
N SER A 65 32.95 -3.81 3.66
CA SER A 65 32.84 -4.68 2.48
C SER A 65 31.54 -4.32 1.74
N PHE A 66 31.67 -3.64 0.59
CA PHE A 66 30.57 -3.08 -0.21
C PHE A 66 29.63 -2.13 0.59
N ARG A 67 30.19 -1.05 1.17
CA ARG A 67 29.39 0.05 1.71
C ARG A 67 28.75 0.85 0.57
N VAL A 68 27.70 0.31 -0.02
CA VAL A 68 26.58 1.18 -0.42
C VAL A 68 26.21 1.93 0.86
N ASP A 69 26.22 3.25 0.83
CA ASP A 69 25.79 4.04 1.97
C ASP A 69 24.29 3.74 2.18
N TRP A 70 23.97 2.74 3.01
CA TRP A 70 22.61 2.25 3.25
C TRP A 70 21.72 3.27 3.98
N THR A 71 22.27 4.44 4.31
CA THR A 71 21.49 5.65 4.57
C THR A 71 20.63 6.04 3.36
N LYS A 72 21.04 5.65 2.15
CA LYS A 72 20.29 5.79 0.91
C LYS A 72 19.43 4.55 0.68
N ARG A 73 18.17 4.80 0.29
CA ARG A 73 17.19 3.76 -0.02
C ARG A 73 17.68 2.89 -1.19
N LEU A 74 17.75 1.57 -1.00
CA LEU A 74 18.04 0.66 -2.10
C LEU A 74 16.79 0.53 -2.98
N LYS A 75 16.97 0.68 -4.29
CA LYS A 75 15.90 0.45 -5.26
C LYS A 75 15.93 -1.01 -5.70
N CYS A 76 14.81 -1.69 -5.51
CA CYS A 76 14.63 -3.08 -5.93
C CYS A 76 13.55 -3.14 -7.01
N VAL A 77 13.81 -3.87 -8.09
CA VAL A 77 12.89 -3.99 -9.23
C VAL A 77 12.44 -5.44 -9.37
N LEU A 78 11.14 -5.66 -9.19
CA LEU A 78 10.47 -6.92 -9.51
C LEU A 78 9.94 -6.79 -10.93
N HIS A 79 10.59 -7.48 -11.87
CA HIS A 79 10.24 -7.48 -13.28
C HIS A 79 9.88 -8.90 -13.74
N PRO A 80 8.77 -9.11 -14.47
CA PRO A 80 8.25 -10.44 -14.79
C PRO A 80 9.21 -11.28 -15.64
N ASN A 81 10.04 -10.61 -16.45
CA ASN A 81 11.05 -11.28 -17.27
C ASN A 81 12.34 -11.63 -16.50
N VAL A 82 12.51 -11.14 -15.27
CA VAL A 82 13.73 -11.35 -14.47
C VAL A 82 13.49 -12.29 -13.30
N THR A 83 12.28 -12.29 -12.73
CA THR A 83 11.93 -13.21 -11.64
C THR A 83 12.03 -14.66 -12.12
N PHE A 84 12.88 -15.44 -11.45
CA PHE A 84 13.00 -16.86 -11.70
C PHE A 84 11.92 -17.59 -10.90
N VAL A 85 11.40 -18.65 -11.51
CA VAL A 85 10.60 -19.64 -10.80
C VAL A 85 11.52 -20.85 -10.73
N ASN A 86 11.86 -21.30 -9.53
CA ASN A 86 12.58 -22.56 -9.36
C ASN A 86 11.65 -23.70 -9.79
N ASP A 87 11.83 -24.16 -11.02
CA ASP A 87 11.16 -25.34 -11.56
C ASP A 87 11.95 -26.56 -11.09
N HIS A 88 11.73 -26.95 -9.83
CA HIS A 88 12.25 -28.21 -9.30
C HIS A 88 11.22 -29.37 -9.37
N GLU A 89 10.11 -29.17 -10.06
CA GLU A 89 9.03 -30.15 -10.18
C GLU A 89 9.05 -30.85 -11.54
N ASP A 90 9.47 -32.11 -11.47
CA ASP A 90 9.13 -33.29 -12.28
C ASP A 90 9.20 -33.22 -13.82
N ASN A 91 10.00 -34.14 -14.36
CA ASN A 91 10.19 -34.45 -15.78
C ASN A 91 8.87 -34.88 -16.47
N ASP A 92 8.03 -33.93 -16.86
CA ASP A 92 6.93 -34.17 -17.79
C ASP A 92 7.31 -33.68 -19.21
N ASP A 93 7.32 -34.61 -20.16
CA ASP A 93 7.87 -34.54 -21.53
C ASP A 93 7.18 -33.56 -22.52
N ASP A 94 6.44 -32.53 -22.06
CA ASP A 94 5.73 -31.59 -22.94
C ASP A 94 6.33 -30.17 -22.93
N ALA A 95 7.48 -30.02 -23.60
CA ALA A 95 8.28 -28.79 -23.66
C ALA A 95 7.51 -27.54 -24.15
N THR A 96 6.48 -27.72 -24.96
CA THR A 96 5.65 -26.62 -25.50
C THR A 96 4.69 -26.05 -24.45
N ASN A 97 4.18 -26.89 -23.54
CA ASN A 97 3.31 -26.48 -22.46
C ASN A 97 4.10 -25.82 -21.31
N LEU A 98 5.36 -26.24 -21.15
CA LEU A 98 6.27 -25.76 -20.11
C LEU A 98 6.55 -24.25 -20.23
N ALA A 99 6.89 -23.74 -21.42
CA ALA A 99 7.20 -22.32 -21.60
C ALA A 99 5.99 -21.41 -21.26
N GLN A 100 4.78 -21.81 -21.65
CA GLN A 100 3.56 -21.07 -21.34
C GLN A 100 3.23 -21.14 -19.83
N LYS A 101 3.42 -22.31 -19.20
CA LYS A 101 3.26 -22.52 -17.75
C LYS A 101 4.26 -21.70 -16.93
N ILE A 102 5.51 -21.59 -17.38
CA ILE A 102 6.54 -20.75 -16.76
C ILE A 102 6.15 -19.27 -16.87
N GLN A 103 5.71 -18.82 -18.05
CA GLN A 103 5.35 -17.41 -18.25
C GLN A 103 4.13 -16.99 -17.41
N THR A 104 3.11 -17.84 -17.30
CA THR A 104 1.93 -17.56 -16.45
C THR A 104 2.31 -17.57 -14.97
N LYS A 105 3.18 -18.48 -14.54
CA LYS A 105 3.69 -18.55 -13.16
C LYS A 105 4.54 -17.31 -12.80
N LYS A 106 5.43 -16.85 -13.70
CA LYS A 106 6.22 -15.62 -13.52
C LYS A 106 5.38 -14.36 -13.39
N SER A 107 4.38 -14.20 -14.27
CA SER A 107 3.44 -13.06 -14.16
C SER A 107 2.68 -13.09 -12.84
N SER A 108 2.26 -14.28 -12.40
CA SER A 108 1.53 -14.47 -11.14
C SER A 108 2.33 -14.03 -9.91
N VAL A 109 3.64 -14.32 -9.85
CA VAL A 109 4.51 -13.95 -8.73
C VAL A 109 4.63 -12.43 -8.60
N VAL A 110 4.91 -11.73 -9.71
CA VAL A 110 5.04 -10.26 -9.68
C VAL A 110 3.71 -9.58 -9.36
N ASP A 111 2.58 -10.15 -9.81
CA ASP A 111 1.25 -9.62 -9.48
C ASP A 111 0.88 -9.83 -8.00
N MET A 112 1.19 -11.01 -7.46
CA MET A 112 0.99 -11.35 -6.06
C MET A 112 1.81 -10.42 -5.16
N TYR A 113 3.14 -10.45 -5.29
CA TYR A 113 4.03 -9.64 -4.45
C TYR A 113 3.89 -8.14 -4.75
N GLY A 114 3.62 -7.74 -6.00
CA GLY A 114 3.34 -6.34 -6.35
C GLY A 114 2.15 -5.75 -5.59
N THR A 115 1.19 -6.58 -5.21
CA THR A 115 0.04 -6.17 -4.38
C THR A 115 0.39 -6.13 -2.90
N ILE A 116 1.15 -7.12 -2.41
CA ILE A 116 1.43 -7.35 -0.99
C ILE A 116 2.60 -6.50 -0.46
N LEU A 117 3.68 -6.37 -1.23
CA LEU A 117 4.92 -5.69 -0.82
C LEU A 117 4.75 -4.18 -0.80
N CYS A 118 4.28 -3.65 0.32
CA CYS A 118 4.07 -2.22 0.51
C CYS A 118 4.70 -1.72 1.81
N ALA A 119 4.61 -0.41 2.05
CA ALA A 119 5.20 0.24 3.20
C ALA A 119 4.91 -0.51 4.52
N GLY A 120 5.98 -0.85 5.26
CA GLY A 120 5.93 -1.59 6.52
C GLY A 120 5.95 -3.12 6.40
N ALA A 121 6.04 -3.69 5.19
CA ALA A 121 6.36 -5.10 5.01
C ALA A 121 7.87 -5.35 5.18
N ARG A 122 8.24 -6.51 5.74
CA ARG A 122 9.63 -7.01 5.77
C ARG A 122 9.79 -8.10 4.74
N VAL A 123 10.85 -8.03 3.95
CA VAL A 123 11.09 -8.92 2.82
C VAL A 123 12.50 -9.47 2.84
N TRP A 124 12.64 -10.69 2.33
CA TRP A 124 13.89 -11.26 1.88
C TRP A 124 13.87 -11.24 0.35
N MET A 125 14.96 -10.80 -0.27
CA MET A 125 15.08 -10.70 -1.71
C MET A 125 16.46 -11.20 -2.13
N GLU A 126 16.51 -11.87 -3.27
CA GLU A 126 17.75 -12.23 -3.96
C GLU A 126 17.72 -11.63 -5.37
N GLY A 127 18.86 -11.22 -5.89
CA GLY A 127 18.92 -10.64 -7.23
C GLY A 127 20.30 -10.20 -7.67
N HIS A 128 20.37 -9.54 -8.83
CA HIS A 128 21.62 -9.00 -9.37
C HIS A 128 21.65 -7.48 -9.24
N VAL A 129 22.81 -6.94 -8.88
CA VAL A 129 22.97 -5.49 -8.68
C VAL A 129 23.52 -4.85 -9.95
N SER A 130 22.74 -3.94 -10.54
CA SER A 130 23.23 -3.07 -11.60
C SER A 130 23.57 -1.69 -11.01
N GLY A 131 24.84 -1.32 -11.05
CA GLY A 131 25.28 0.06 -10.84
C GLY A 131 25.54 0.73 -12.19
N SER A 132 25.18 2.01 -12.34
CA SER A 132 25.67 2.83 -13.45
C SER A 132 27.13 3.20 -13.21
N GLY A 133 28.00 2.20 -13.04
CA GLY A 133 29.42 2.45 -12.91
C GLY A 133 29.90 3.08 -14.21
N ARG A 134 30.26 4.36 -14.19
CA ARG A 134 31.25 4.90 -15.13
C ARG A 134 32.47 3.99 -15.03
N SER A 135 32.61 3.05 -15.96
CA SER A 135 33.85 2.33 -16.15
C SER A 135 34.88 3.35 -16.60
N ASN A 136 35.60 3.96 -15.64
CA ASN A 136 36.89 4.57 -15.90
C ASN A 136 37.87 3.43 -16.19
N PHE A 137 37.70 2.78 -17.34
CA PHE A 137 38.73 1.96 -17.94
C PHE A 137 39.79 2.95 -18.42
N GLY A 138 40.96 2.91 -17.79
CA GLY A 138 41.99 3.94 -17.90
C GLY A 138 42.40 4.25 -19.33
N GLU A 139 42.01 5.43 -19.82
CA GLU A 139 42.83 6.14 -20.79
C GLU A 139 44.04 6.71 -20.05
N SER A 140 45.15 6.02 -20.23
CA SER A 140 46.49 6.52 -19.92
C SER A 140 46.80 7.68 -20.87
N SER A 141 46.35 8.88 -20.52
CA SER A 141 46.80 10.11 -21.17
C SER A 141 48.18 10.47 -20.62
N SER A 142 49.18 10.14 -21.44
CA SER A 142 50.50 10.72 -21.34
C SER A 142 50.40 12.25 -21.52
N SER A 143 51.02 12.94 -20.59
CA SER A 143 51.22 14.38 -20.55
C SER A 143 51.82 14.93 -21.85
N SER A 144 51.24 15.99 -22.39
CA SER A 144 52.03 17.04 -23.02
C SER A 144 51.40 18.41 -22.77
N SER A 145 52.23 19.25 -22.16
CA SER A 145 52.03 20.65 -21.83
C SER A 145 51.94 21.53 -23.09
N SER A 146 51.02 22.49 -23.11
CA SER A 146 51.30 23.80 -23.73
C SER A 146 50.38 24.89 -23.17
N THR A 147 51.04 25.88 -22.60
CA THR A 147 50.57 27.20 -22.17
C THR A 147 49.92 27.96 -23.32
N ASN A 148 48.77 28.61 -23.07
CA ASN A 148 48.57 29.98 -23.56
C ASN A 148 47.44 30.73 -22.87
N ASN A 149 47.76 31.98 -22.54
CA ASN A 149 46.91 33.01 -21.94
C ASN A 149 45.76 33.42 -22.85
N GLY A 150 44.62 33.78 -22.25
CA GLY A 150 43.73 34.79 -22.85
C GLY A 150 42.25 34.68 -22.52
N LYS A 151 41.73 35.74 -21.89
CA LYS A 151 40.32 36.14 -21.75
C LYS A 151 39.41 35.32 -20.83
N GLN A 152 39.24 35.87 -19.63
CA GLN A 152 38.10 35.61 -18.74
C GLN A 152 36.79 36.04 -19.42
N GLN A 153 35.87 35.11 -19.59
CA GLN A 153 34.43 35.36 -19.67
C GLN A 153 33.76 34.75 -18.42
N PRO A 154 32.72 35.38 -17.86
CA PRO A 154 32.00 34.83 -16.72
C PRO A 154 31.05 33.74 -17.22
N HIS A 155 31.58 32.51 -17.35
CA HIS A 155 30.73 31.34 -17.51
C HIS A 155 30.13 31.00 -16.14
N GLY A 156 28.81 31.15 -16.03
CA GLY A 156 28.06 30.66 -14.87
C GLY A 156 28.32 29.18 -14.69
N THR A 157 28.92 28.84 -13.55
CA THR A 157 29.09 27.48 -13.06
C THR A 157 27.69 26.94 -12.81
N MET A 158 27.09 26.27 -13.79
CA MET A 158 26.01 25.34 -13.50
C MET A 158 26.64 24.22 -12.71
N GLU A 159 26.42 24.24 -11.39
CA GLU A 159 26.63 23.09 -10.51
C GLU A 159 25.87 21.92 -11.15
N GLY A 160 26.61 21.05 -11.84
CA GLY A 160 26.06 19.80 -12.32
C GLY A 160 25.68 19.01 -11.09
N GLU A 161 24.37 18.87 -10.83
CA GLU A 161 23.85 17.94 -9.85
C GLU A 161 24.57 16.61 -10.07
N ALA A 162 25.37 16.21 -9.07
CA ALA A 162 26.02 14.93 -9.07
C ALA A 162 24.93 13.89 -9.26
N LYS A 163 24.93 13.27 -10.45
CA LYS A 163 23.98 12.22 -10.80
C LYS A 163 24.35 11.04 -9.90
N ASP A 164 23.72 10.98 -8.73
CA ASP A 164 23.94 9.93 -7.75
C ASP A 164 23.77 8.59 -8.50
N ASP A 165 24.86 7.82 -8.61
CA ASP A 165 24.84 6.52 -9.25
C ASP A 165 24.00 5.58 -8.39
N LEU A 166 22.70 5.53 -8.70
CA LEU A 166 21.73 4.76 -7.96
C LEU A 166 21.92 3.27 -8.26
N VAL A 167 22.41 2.55 -7.26
CA VAL A 167 22.46 1.10 -7.24
C VAL A 167 21.03 0.53 -7.32
N THR A 168 20.79 -0.37 -8.27
CA THR A 168 19.49 -1.02 -8.46
C THR A 168 19.64 -2.53 -8.35
N LEU A 169 18.84 -3.16 -7.48
CA LEU A 169 18.74 -4.61 -7.35
C LEU A 169 17.63 -5.14 -8.27
N TRP A 170 17.99 -5.96 -9.24
CA TRP A 170 17.04 -6.69 -10.08
C TRP A 170 16.69 -8.01 -9.39
N VAL A 171 15.49 -8.06 -8.83
CA VAL A 171 15.04 -9.13 -7.94
C VAL A 171 14.70 -10.38 -8.77
N THR A 172 15.36 -11.48 -8.46
CA THR A 172 15.14 -12.81 -9.05
C THR A 172 14.25 -13.66 -8.15
N GLU A 173 14.43 -13.58 -6.83
CA GLU A 173 13.60 -14.25 -5.83
C GLU A 173 13.15 -13.27 -4.73
N VAL A 174 11.96 -13.51 -4.19
CA VAL A 174 11.41 -12.70 -3.11
C VAL A 174 10.56 -13.55 -2.18
N ARG A 175 10.67 -13.28 -0.88
CA ARG A 175 9.83 -13.86 0.17
C ARG A 175 9.35 -12.77 1.12
N LEU A 176 8.10 -12.88 1.54
CA LEU A 176 7.53 -12.02 2.57
C LEU A 176 7.88 -12.60 3.94
N LEU A 177 8.72 -11.88 4.70
CA LEU A 177 9.05 -12.26 6.08
C LEU A 177 8.03 -11.71 7.08
N ARG A 178 7.46 -10.53 6.78
CA ARG A 178 6.44 -9.88 7.60
C ARG A 178 5.52 -9.04 6.75
N SER A 179 4.21 -9.21 6.91
CA SER A 179 3.21 -8.44 6.20
C SER A 179 3.11 -7.00 6.73
N SER A 180 2.67 -6.09 5.86
CA SER A 180 2.23 -4.77 6.31
C SER A 180 0.93 -4.92 7.10
N TRP A 181 0.84 -4.22 8.24
CA TRP A 181 -0.34 -4.23 9.09
C TRP A 181 -1.62 -3.69 8.42
N ARG A 182 -1.53 -3.09 7.23
CA ARG A 182 -2.69 -2.49 6.56
C ARG A 182 -3.77 -3.57 6.29
N PRO A 183 -5.04 -3.37 6.69
CA PRO A 183 -6.07 -4.40 6.57
C PRO A 183 -6.23 -4.97 5.16
N LYS A 184 -6.12 -4.10 4.13
CA LYS A 184 -6.19 -4.52 2.74
C LYS A 184 -5.07 -5.50 2.36
N VAL A 185 -3.87 -5.28 2.88
CA VAL A 185 -2.68 -6.09 2.57
C VAL A 185 -2.75 -7.42 3.30
N VAL A 186 -3.07 -7.39 4.60
CA VAL A 186 -3.35 -8.60 5.39
C VAL A 186 -4.38 -9.48 4.70
N ARG A 187 -5.49 -8.87 4.27
CA ARG A 187 -6.51 -9.58 3.47
C ARG A 187 -5.94 -10.18 2.19
N SER A 188 -5.13 -9.43 1.44
CA SER A 188 -4.49 -9.96 0.23
C SER A 188 -3.55 -11.13 0.51
N VAL A 189 -2.84 -11.15 1.64
CA VAL A 189 -2.03 -12.32 2.04
C VAL A 189 -2.93 -13.52 2.34
N LEU A 190 -4.01 -13.32 3.11
CA LEU A 190 -4.99 -14.38 3.39
C LEU A 190 -5.65 -14.92 2.12
N ASP A 191 -6.01 -14.04 1.18
CA ASP A 191 -6.57 -14.45 -0.11
C ASP A 191 -5.54 -15.24 -0.93
N CYS A 192 -4.25 -14.85 -0.92
CA CYS A 192 -3.20 -15.62 -1.63
C CYS A 192 -2.91 -16.97 -0.97
N MET A 193 -2.97 -17.05 0.36
CA MET A 193 -2.86 -18.29 1.11
C MET A 193 -4.04 -19.23 0.81
N TYR A 194 -5.25 -18.67 0.74
CA TYR A 194 -6.46 -19.40 0.37
C TYR A 194 -6.41 -19.93 -1.07
N ASP A 195 -6.00 -19.08 -2.02
CA ASP A 195 -5.89 -19.46 -3.43
C ASP A 195 -4.72 -20.43 -3.70
N GLY A 196 -3.93 -20.82 -2.69
CA GLY A 196 -2.73 -21.64 -2.85
C GLY A 196 -1.60 -20.95 -3.62
N ARG A 197 -1.67 -19.62 -3.78
CA ARG A 197 -0.66 -18.82 -4.50
C ARG A 197 0.55 -18.46 -3.64
N MET A 198 0.40 -18.53 -2.33
CA MET A 198 1.47 -18.33 -1.34
C MET A 198 1.60 -19.57 -0.47
N GLY A 199 2.83 -19.98 -0.15
CA GLY A 199 3.08 -21.10 0.75
C GLY A 199 2.51 -20.87 2.14
N LEU A 200 1.91 -21.89 2.76
CA LEU A 200 1.28 -21.78 4.08
C LEU A 200 2.28 -21.37 5.16
N GLU A 201 3.53 -21.85 5.07
CA GLU A 201 4.59 -21.49 6.00
C GLU A 201 4.94 -20.01 5.90
N GLU A 202 5.21 -19.51 4.68
CA GLU A 202 5.49 -18.10 4.42
C GLU A 202 4.33 -17.21 4.89
N ALA A 203 3.08 -17.55 4.55
CA ALA A 203 1.92 -16.79 4.96
C ALA A 203 1.74 -16.77 6.50
N SER A 204 1.94 -17.92 7.17
CA SER A 204 1.80 -18.03 8.62
C SER A 204 2.82 -17.18 9.37
N GLN A 205 4.08 -17.19 8.90
CA GLN A 205 5.18 -16.41 9.46
C GLN A 205 4.96 -14.92 9.17
N ALA A 206 4.63 -14.56 7.93
CA ALA A 206 4.42 -13.17 7.54
C ALA A 206 3.26 -12.50 8.27
N LEU A 207 2.21 -13.26 8.61
CA LEU A 207 1.04 -12.77 9.33
C LEU A 207 1.19 -12.87 10.86
N GLU A 208 2.28 -13.45 11.36
CA GLU A 208 2.50 -13.71 12.80
C GLU A 208 1.28 -14.41 13.42
N LEU A 209 0.76 -15.45 12.75
CA LEU A 209 -0.45 -16.15 13.19
C LEU A 209 -0.25 -16.74 14.59
N PRO A 210 -1.15 -16.48 15.55
CA PRO A 210 -1.03 -16.99 16.92
C PRO A 210 -0.93 -18.52 16.99
N GLY A 211 -1.68 -19.23 16.14
CA GLY A 211 -1.63 -20.69 16.02
C GLY A 211 -0.56 -21.20 15.04
N GLY A 212 0.21 -20.31 14.41
CA GLY A 212 1.28 -20.65 13.48
C GLY A 212 0.79 -21.40 12.22
N TYR A 213 1.57 -22.39 11.80
CA TYR A 213 1.28 -23.19 10.60
C TYR A 213 -0.06 -23.97 10.65
N PRO A 214 -0.46 -24.61 11.78
CA PRO A 214 -1.78 -25.24 11.89
C PRO A 214 -2.96 -24.31 11.58
N GLU A 215 -2.92 -23.07 12.06
CA GLU A 215 -3.97 -22.07 11.78
C GLU A 215 -3.98 -21.67 10.30
N ALA A 216 -2.82 -21.60 9.66
CA ALA A 216 -2.75 -21.36 8.21
C ALA A 216 -3.41 -22.50 7.40
N ILE A 217 -3.25 -23.76 7.82
CA ILE A 217 -3.94 -24.90 7.20
C ILE A 217 -5.45 -24.71 7.31
N GLU A 218 -5.95 -24.39 8.51
CA GLU A 218 -7.39 -24.18 8.74
C GLU A 218 -7.95 -23.08 7.83
N ILE A 219 -7.27 -21.94 7.76
CA ILE A 219 -7.70 -20.81 6.92
C ILE A 219 -7.66 -21.16 5.43
N SER A 220 -6.66 -21.93 4.99
CA SER A 220 -6.56 -22.37 3.59
C SER A 220 -7.73 -23.26 3.15
N GLN A 221 -8.41 -23.90 4.11
CA GLN A 221 -9.56 -24.78 3.88
C GLN A 221 -10.91 -24.03 3.91
N TYR A 222 -10.92 -22.71 4.10
CA TYR A 222 -12.16 -21.92 4.13
C TYR A 222 -12.90 -22.00 2.80
N ASN A 223 -14.24 -21.92 2.78
CA ASN A 223 -14.98 -21.92 1.52
C ASN A 223 -15.09 -20.50 0.92
N GLU A 224 -15.50 -20.38 -0.35
CA GLU A 224 -15.75 -19.07 -0.98
C GLU A 224 -16.80 -18.25 -0.21
N THR A 225 -17.75 -18.93 0.45
CA THR A 225 -18.80 -18.33 1.30
C THR A 225 -18.26 -17.64 2.56
N MET A 226 -17.02 -17.92 2.95
CA MET A 226 -16.36 -17.38 4.16
C MET A 226 -15.59 -16.07 3.90
N LEU A 227 -15.92 -15.34 2.83
CA LEU A 227 -15.30 -14.05 2.51
C LEU A 227 -15.40 -13.04 3.66
N THR A 228 -16.52 -13.03 4.38
CA THR A 228 -16.75 -12.15 5.53
C THR A 228 -15.85 -12.51 6.71
N GLU A 229 -15.69 -13.81 6.98
CA GLU A 229 -14.82 -14.30 8.06
C GLU A 229 -13.35 -13.96 7.77
N ARG A 230 -12.90 -14.15 6.52
CA ARG A 230 -11.56 -13.70 6.09
C ARG A 230 -11.36 -12.20 6.27
N GLN A 231 -12.39 -11.39 6.02
CA GLN A 231 -12.32 -9.95 6.25
C GLN A 231 -12.21 -9.60 7.74
N TRP A 232 -12.96 -10.28 8.60
CA TRP A 232 -12.87 -10.09 10.04
C TRP A 232 -11.52 -10.54 10.58
N LYS A 233 -11.03 -11.69 10.15
CA LYS A 233 -9.69 -12.19 10.50
C LYS A 233 -8.60 -11.23 10.04
N ALA A 234 -8.72 -10.67 8.82
CA ALA A 234 -7.79 -9.66 8.34
C ALA A 234 -7.78 -8.40 9.23
N ALA A 235 -8.95 -7.95 9.70
CA ALA A 235 -9.06 -6.81 10.60
C ALA A 235 -8.47 -7.12 11.99
N GLU A 236 -8.63 -8.35 12.48
CA GLU A 236 -8.03 -8.81 13.73
C GLU A 236 -6.51 -8.85 13.64
N LEU A 237 -5.96 -9.56 12.67
CA LEU A 237 -4.51 -9.68 12.43
C LEU A 237 -3.87 -8.32 12.14
N SER A 238 -4.58 -7.44 11.43
CA SER A 238 -4.14 -6.06 11.20
C SER A 238 -3.84 -5.31 12.51
N ARG A 239 -4.67 -5.52 13.54
CA ARG A 239 -4.44 -4.92 14.87
C ARG A 239 -3.24 -5.54 15.58
N THR A 240 -3.06 -6.86 15.48
CA THR A 240 -1.91 -7.55 16.06
C THR A 240 -0.60 -7.07 15.43
N LEU A 241 -0.56 -6.97 14.10
CA LEU A 241 0.64 -6.58 13.34
C LEU A 241 1.02 -5.09 13.51
N GLN A 242 0.08 -4.22 13.87
CA GLN A 242 0.38 -2.80 14.12
C GLN A 242 1.46 -2.64 15.20
N GLY A 243 1.50 -3.53 16.21
CA GLY A 243 2.47 -3.44 17.31
C GLY A 243 2.44 -2.07 18.01
N SER A 244 3.45 -1.79 18.85
CA SER A 244 3.57 -0.53 19.60
C SER A 244 4.21 0.63 18.80
N ASN A 245 4.81 0.34 17.64
CA ASN A 245 5.67 1.29 16.91
C ASN A 245 5.00 1.97 15.70
N THR A 246 3.74 1.66 15.38
CA THR A 246 3.05 2.32 14.25
C THR A 246 2.40 3.62 14.68
N ARG A 247 2.77 4.72 14.02
CA ARG A 247 2.19 6.08 14.21
C ARG A 247 0.68 6.20 13.93
N ILE A 248 0.00 5.13 13.49
CA ILE A 248 -1.43 5.16 13.16
C ILE A 248 -2.17 4.28 14.16
N GLY A 249 -2.77 4.95 15.15
CA GLY A 249 -3.51 4.34 16.24
C GLY A 249 -2.58 4.04 17.41
N GLN A 250 -2.67 4.84 18.48
CA GLN A 250 -2.20 4.32 19.76
C GLN A 250 -2.91 2.99 20.02
N PRO A 251 -2.21 1.98 20.59
CA PRO A 251 -2.87 0.75 21.01
C PRO A 251 -4.08 1.13 21.86
N PHE A 252 -5.20 0.43 21.66
CA PHE A 252 -6.43 0.68 22.40
C PHE A 252 -6.13 0.59 23.90
N THR A 253 -6.01 1.74 24.55
CA THR A 253 -5.42 1.78 25.89
C THR A 253 -6.45 1.34 26.93
N PRO A 254 -6.04 0.88 28.12
CA PRO A 254 -6.95 0.60 29.22
C PRO A 254 -7.87 1.80 29.53
N GLU A 255 -7.40 3.03 29.35
CA GLU A 255 -8.19 4.25 29.52
C GLU A 255 -9.29 4.37 28.44
N MET A 256 -8.98 4.04 27.17
CA MET A 256 -9.99 4.01 26.11
C MET A 256 -11.06 2.94 26.39
N GLN A 257 -10.67 1.77 26.89
CA GLN A 257 -11.60 0.72 27.35
C GLN A 257 -12.49 1.24 28.47
N GLN A 258 -11.91 1.90 29.47
CA GLN A 258 -12.63 2.45 30.61
C GLN A 258 -13.66 3.49 30.18
N VAL A 259 -13.35 4.36 29.21
CA VAL A 259 -14.31 5.31 28.64
C VAL A 259 -15.46 4.59 27.94
N LEU A 260 -15.18 3.55 27.15
CA LEU A 260 -16.23 2.76 26.51
C LEU A 260 -17.13 2.04 27.52
N ASP A 261 -16.57 1.59 28.64
CA ASP A 261 -17.31 0.92 29.71
C ASP A 261 -18.14 1.92 30.52
N GLN A 262 -17.59 3.10 30.82
CA GLN A 262 -18.31 4.20 31.47
C GLN A 262 -19.56 4.61 30.67
N HIS A 263 -19.49 4.53 29.34
CA HIS A 263 -20.60 4.84 28.44
C HIS A 263 -21.38 3.60 27.96
N ALA A 264 -21.19 2.42 28.55
CA ALA A 264 -21.89 1.20 28.15
C ALA A 264 -23.42 1.35 28.21
N SER A 265 -23.94 2.09 29.19
CA SER A 265 -25.37 2.38 29.35
C SER A 265 -25.98 3.12 28.15
N LEU A 266 -25.20 3.91 27.41
CA LEU A 266 -25.66 4.60 26.20
C LEU A 266 -25.93 3.62 25.06
N ARG A 267 -25.20 2.50 24.97
CA ARG A 267 -25.44 1.45 23.96
C ARG A 267 -26.78 0.76 24.18
N THR A 268 -27.14 0.55 25.44
CA THR A 268 -28.45 0.00 25.82
C THR A 268 -29.57 1.00 25.59
N LYS A 269 -29.32 2.29 25.88
CA LYS A 269 -30.29 3.38 25.72
C LYS A 269 -30.56 3.73 24.25
N TYR A 270 -29.56 3.61 23.38
CA TYR A 270 -29.63 3.91 21.96
C TYR A 270 -29.16 2.70 21.15
N PRO A 271 -29.98 1.63 21.08
CA PRO A 271 -29.59 0.42 20.35
C PRO A 271 -29.47 0.75 18.86
N THR A 272 -28.36 0.35 18.25
CA THR A 272 -28.19 0.42 16.79
C THR A 272 -29.02 -0.69 16.15
N THR A 273 -30.23 -0.37 15.71
CA THR A 273 -31.01 -1.27 14.87
C THR A 273 -30.52 -1.19 13.43
N PHE A 274 -30.30 -2.35 12.81
CA PHE A 274 -30.04 -2.41 11.38
C PHE A 274 -31.31 -1.99 10.64
N VAL A 275 -31.27 -0.85 9.98
CA VAL A 275 -32.36 -0.40 9.11
C VAL A 275 -32.10 -1.00 7.74
N GLU A 276 -32.95 -1.96 7.33
CA GLU A 276 -32.90 -2.47 5.96
C GLU A 276 -33.07 -1.30 4.98
N PRO A 277 -32.22 -1.21 3.94
CA PRO A 277 -32.42 -0.21 2.91
C PRO A 277 -33.80 -0.43 2.29
N PRO A 278 -34.62 0.63 2.11
CA PRO A 278 -35.90 0.49 1.47
C PRO A 278 -35.68 -0.13 0.08
N PRO A 279 -36.59 -1.00 -0.37
CA PRO A 279 -36.47 -1.63 -1.69
C PRO A 279 -36.29 -0.50 -2.71
N SER A 280 -35.17 -0.55 -3.43
CA SER A 280 -34.83 0.46 -4.43
C SER A 280 -36.01 0.57 -5.39
N SER A 281 -36.78 1.65 -5.28
CA SER A 281 -37.81 1.98 -6.23
C SER A 281 -37.09 2.41 -7.51
N THR A 282 -36.70 1.44 -8.31
CA THR A 282 -36.40 1.61 -9.73
C THR A 282 -37.68 2.01 -10.43
N THR A 283 -38.10 3.25 -10.22
CA THR A 283 -38.92 3.96 -11.18
C THR A 283 -37.96 4.31 -12.33
N PRO A 284 -38.24 3.85 -13.57
CA PRO A 284 -37.49 4.31 -14.72
C PRO A 284 -37.73 5.81 -14.82
N LEU A 285 -36.72 6.62 -14.51
CA LEU A 285 -36.73 8.05 -14.74
C LEU A 285 -36.76 8.29 -16.25
N SER A 286 -37.96 8.24 -16.82
CA SER A 286 -38.28 8.77 -18.13
C SER A 286 -38.19 10.29 -18.05
N LYS A 287 -37.06 10.84 -18.49
CA LYS A 287 -36.92 12.11 -19.23
C LYS A 287 -35.45 12.52 -19.23
N GLU A 288 -34.85 12.39 -20.39
CA GLU A 288 -33.48 12.82 -20.69
C GLU A 288 -33.31 14.35 -20.58
N GLU A 289 -34.42 15.08 -20.58
CA GLU A 289 -34.48 16.55 -20.47
C GLU A 289 -34.16 17.04 -19.04
N ASP A 290 -34.63 16.34 -18.00
CA ASP A 290 -34.34 16.70 -16.60
C ASP A 290 -32.84 16.52 -16.25
N ARG A 291 -32.15 15.62 -16.97
CA ARG A 291 -30.70 15.40 -16.81
C ARG A 291 -29.86 16.54 -17.43
N LYS A 292 -30.34 17.18 -18.49
CA LYS A 292 -29.63 18.29 -19.15
C LYS A 292 -29.78 19.59 -18.36
N ASP A 293 -30.95 19.83 -17.78
CA ASP A 293 -31.22 21.03 -16.99
C ASP A 293 -30.46 21.04 -15.66
N LEU A 294 -30.30 19.87 -15.03
CA LEU A 294 -29.49 19.72 -13.82
C LEU A 294 -27.99 19.94 -14.09
N ALA A 295 -27.49 19.47 -15.24
CA ALA A 295 -26.09 19.66 -15.63
C ALA A 295 -25.76 21.14 -15.95
N ASN A 296 -26.72 21.88 -16.54
CA ASN A 296 -26.56 23.30 -16.83
C ASN A 296 -26.65 24.17 -15.57
N ARG A 297 -27.53 23.84 -14.61
CA ARG A 297 -27.59 24.53 -13.31
C ARG A 297 -26.31 24.36 -12.48
N MET A 298 -25.62 23.23 -12.60
CA MET A 298 -24.37 22.98 -11.87
C MET A 298 -23.14 23.73 -12.43
N ARG A 299 -23.21 24.32 -13.63
CA ARG A 299 -22.08 25.05 -14.23
C ARG A 299 -21.96 26.51 -13.77
N ASN A 300 -23.04 27.12 -13.26
CA ASN A 300 -23.11 28.57 -13.06
C ASN A 300 -22.97 29.06 -11.61
N ASN A 301 -22.93 28.17 -10.60
CA ASN A 301 -22.81 28.60 -9.20
C ASN A 301 -21.38 28.42 -8.67
N ASN A 302 -20.70 29.54 -8.46
CA ASN A 302 -19.27 29.68 -8.19
C ASN A 302 -18.92 29.72 -6.69
N LEU A 303 -19.51 28.85 -5.87
CA LEU A 303 -19.25 28.79 -4.42
C LEU A 303 -19.16 27.33 -3.95
N GLY A 304 -17.95 26.88 -3.63
CA GLY A 304 -17.65 25.59 -3.01
C GLY A 304 -17.02 24.60 -3.97
N ILE A 305 -15.93 23.95 -3.54
CA ILE A 305 -15.23 22.89 -4.26
C ILE A 305 -16.28 21.87 -4.72
N PRO A 306 -16.54 21.72 -6.03
CA PRO A 306 -17.58 20.83 -6.50
C PRO A 306 -17.25 19.41 -6.02
N LEU A 307 -18.20 18.79 -5.31
CA LEU A 307 -18.19 17.34 -5.04
C LEU A 307 -17.74 16.66 -6.32
N ARG A 308 -16.54 16.06 -6.31
CA ARG A 308 -15.90 15.46 -7.50
C ARG A 308 -16.97 14.73 -8.31
N THR A 309 -17.40 15.34 -9.41
CA THR A 309 -18.37 14.74 -10.32
C THR A 309 -17.59 13.66 -11.06
N SER A 310 -17.51 12.49 -10.43
CA SER A 310 -16.89 11.33 -11.06
C SER A 310 -17.62 11.03 -12.36
N LEU A 311 -16.87 10.57 -13.36
CA LEU A 311 -17.41 10.22 -14.68
C LEU A 311 -18.64 9.33 -14.56
N PRO A 312 -19.69 9.57 -15.37
CA PRO A 312 -20.83 8.68 -15.50
C PRO A 312 -20.40 7.20 -15.56
N GLY A 313 -20.91 6.39 -14.63
CA GLY A 313 -20.62 4.95 -14.57
C GLY A 313 -19.42 4.53 -13.72
N SER A 314 -18.72 5.46 -13.05
CA SER A 314 -17.63 5.12 -12.12
C SER A 314 -18.10 4.24 -10.94
N LYS A 315 -17.21 3.44 -10.36
CA LYS A 315 -17.50 2.64 -9.15
C LYS A 315 -18.02 3.50 -7.99
N TRP A 316 -17.56 4.75 -7.92
CA TRP A 316 -18.06 5.72 -6.94
C TRP A 316 -19.54 6.05 -7.19
N GLN A 317 -19.94 6.30 -8.44
CA GLN A 317 -21.35 6.53 -8.78
C GLN A 317 -22.23 5.29 -8.57
N ARG A 318 -21.71 4.08 -8.81
CA ARG A 318 -22.52 2.86 -8.67
C ARG A 318 -22.72 2.42 -7.22
N SER A 319 -21.72 2.66 -6.35
CA SER A 319 -21.76 2.12 -4.99
C SER A 319 -21.83 3.22 -3.93
N LYS A 320 -21.00 4.25 -4.03
CA LYS A 320 -20.90 5.26 -2.97
C LYS A 320 -22.03 6.28 -3.05
N ARG A 321 -22.42 6.70 -4.25
CA ARG A 321 -23.49 7.68 -4.43
C ARG A 321 -24.87 7.20 -3.93
N PRO A 322 -25.35 5.97 -4.24
CA PRO A 322 -26.61 5.49 -3.69
C PRO A 322 -26.59 5.40 -2.16
N GLN A 323 -25.45 5.02 -1.58
CA GLN A 323 -25.27 5.05 -0.13
C GLN A 323 -25.43 6.47 0.43
N LEU A 324 -24.79 7.46 -0.19
CA LEU A 324 -24.88 8.86 0.25
C LEU A 324 -26.29 9.44 0.07
N GLU A 325 -26.98 9.10 -1.02
CA GLU A 325 -28.37 9.51 -1.27
C GLU A 325 -29.33 8.90 -0.24
N TRP A 326 -29.16 7.62 0.10
CA TRP A 326 -29.92 6.98 1.16
C TRP A 326 -29.65 7.63 2.52
N MET A 327 -28.38 7.85 2.89
CA MET A 327 -28.02 8.52 4.14
C MET A 327 -28.57 9.94 4.21
N LEU A 328 -28.51 10.70 3.11
CA LEU A 328 -29.10 12.03 3.00
C LEU A 328 -30.60 11.98 3.29
N HIS A 329 -31.33 11.00 2.73
CA HIS A 329 -32.76 10.87 2.97
C HIS A 329 -33.08 10.61 4.45
N GLN A 330 -32.33 9.71 5.10
CA GLN A 330 -32.51 9.45 6.54
C GLN A 330 -32.22 10.70 7.38
N ILE A 331 -31.11 11.39 7.09
CA ILE A 331 -30.70 12.60 7.80
C ILE A 331 -31.71 13.73 7.56
N ARG A 332 -32.26 13.86 6.35
CA ARG A 332 -33.29 14.85 6.02
C ARG A 332 -34.53 14.69 6.88
N ASN A 333 -35.02 13.46 7.03
CA ASN A 333 -36.21 13.22 7.86
C ASN A 333 -35.98 13.65 9.32
N VAL A 334 -34.77 13.46 9.85
CA VAL A 334 -34.41 13.89 11.21
C VAL A 334 -34.26 15.41 11.30
N VAL A 335 -33.55 16.02 10.35
CA VAL A 335 -33.28 17.46 10.30
C VAL A 335 -34.58 18.25 10.12
N GLU A 336 -35.47 17.83 9.23
CA GLU A 336 -36.74 18.50 8.95
C GLU A 336 -37.77 18.34 10.08
N ALA A 337 -37.70 17.24 10.84
CA ALA A 337 -38.54 17.04 12.02
C ALA A 337 -38.09 17.86 13.23
N HIS A 338 -36.91 18.49 13.19
CA HIS A 338 -36.39 19.25 14.32
C HIS A 338 -37.17 20.57 14.51
N PRO A 339 -37.58 20.96 15.75
CA PRO A 339 -38.39 22.16 16.00
C PRO A 339 -37.76 23.49 15.55
N ASP A 340 -36.43 23.50 15.43
CA ASP A 340 -35.64 24.65 14.98
C ASP A 340 -35.29 24.62 13.48
N TYR A 341 -35.81 23.65 12.72
CA TYR A 341 -35.57 23.58 11.28
C TYR A 341 -36.03 24.87 10.58
N GLY A 342 -35.15 25.48 9.80
CA GLY A 342 -35.38 26.76 9.13
C GLY A 342 -35.38 28.00 10.03
N LYS A 343 -35.32 27.85 11.37
CA LYS A 343 -35.19 28.98 12.32
C LYS A 343 -33.74 29.35 12.58
N ARG A 344 -32.85 28.36 12.58
CA ARG A 344 -31.39 28.53 12.69
C ARG A 344 -30.67 27.38 12.00
N PRO A 345 -29.40 27.55 11.63
CA PRO A 345 -28.58 26.45 11.17
C PRO A 345 -28.47 25.36 12.25
N LEU A 346 -28.73 24.12 11.89
CA LEU A 346 -28.54 22.94 12.74
C LEU A 346 -27.14 22.37 12.53
N GLN A 347 -26.53 21.82 13.59
CA GLN A 347 -25.20 21.22 13.50
C GLN A 347 -25.31 19.71 13.28
N VAL A 348 -24.60 19.19 12.29
CA VAL A 348 -24.45 17.75 12.02
C VAL A 348 -22.98 17.37 12.11
N VAL A 349 -22.67 16.35 12.90
CA VAL A 349 -21.30 15.86 13.11
C VAL A 349 -21.13 14.50 12.43
N ASP A 350 -20.28 14.42 11.41
CA ASP A 350 -19.90 13.22 10.67
C ASP A 350 -18.67 12.57 11.32
N VAL A 351 -18.92 11.68 12.29
CA VAL A 351 -17.86 10.98 13.05
C VAL A 351 -17.29 9.85 12.20
N GLY A 352 -15.98 9.89 11.94
CA GLY A 352 -15.31 8.85 11.14
C GLY A 352 -15.62 8.92 9.64
N GLY A 353 -16.08 10.08 9.14
CA GLY A 353 -16.42 10.31 7.73
C GLY A 353 -15.26 10.14 6.73
N GLY A 354 -14.05 9.86 7.20
CA GLY A 354 -12.86 9.56 6.41
C GLY A 354 -12.52 10.71 5.48
N LYS A 355 -12.85 10.56 4.19
CA LYS A 355 -12.64 11.61 3.16
C LYS A 355 -13.69 12.72 3.17
N GLY A 356 -14.60 12.74 4.15
CA GLY A 356 -15.67 13.75 4.28
C GLY A 356 -16.69 13.68 3.14
N HIS A 357 -16.88 12.51 2.52
CA HIS A 357 -17.81 12.39 1.38
C HIS A 357 -19.26 12.64 1.80
N LEU A 358 -19.66 12.13 2.96
CA LEU A 358 -20.99 12.38 3.49
C LEU A 358 -21.15 13.84 3.90
N ALA A 359 -20.21 14.38 4.69
CA ALA A 359 -20.26 15.77 5.11
C ALA A 359 -20.42 16.77 3.94
N ASN A 360 -19.60 16.64 2.90
CA ASN A 360 -19.72 17.48 1.70
C ASN A 360 -21.07 17.29 0.99
N PHE A 361 -21.55 16.04 0.93
CA PHE A 361 -22.83 15.71 0.29
C PHE A 361 -24.02 16.34 1.01
N LEU A 362 -24.00 16.32 2.36
CA LEU A 362 -25.01 16.96 3.21
C LEU A 362 -24.96 18.49 3.09
N ALA A 363 -23.77 19.08 3.21
CA ALA A 363 -23.58 20.53 3.09
C ALA A 363 -24.10 21.08 1.75
N HIS A 364 -23.88 20.34 0.67
CA HIS A 364 -24.39 20.69 -0.65
C HIS A 364 -25.93 20.64 -0.75
N HIS A 365 -26.59 19.66 -0.12
CA HIS A 365 -28.03 19.45 -0.26
C HIS A 365 -28.88 20.28 0.70
N PHE A 366 -28.39 20.57 1.91
CA PHE A 366 -29.10 21.41 2.87
C PHE A 366 -28.75 22.89 2.71
N GLY A 367 -27.53 23.20 2.28
CA GLY A 367 -26.99 24.55 2.27
C GLY A 367 -26.58 25.06 3.66
N PRO A 368 -25.70 26.07 3.72
CA PRO A 368 -25.09 26.54 4.97
C PRO A 368 -26.08 27.24 5.92
N GLU A 369 -27.19 27.74 5.38
CA GLU A 369 -28.27 28.40 6.14
C GLU A 369 -29.10 27.40 6.98
N VAL A 370 -29.15 26.14 6.54
CA VAL A 370 -30.00 25.11 7.14
C VAL A 370 -29.19 24.17 8.01
N VAL A 371 -28.04 23.70 7.52
CA VAL A 371 -27.18 22.77 8.24
C VAL A 371 -25.70 23.16 8.13
N GLN A 372 -25.02 23.23 9.28
CA GLN A 372 -23.57 23.28 9.38
C GLN A 372 -23.04 21.87 9.65
N VAL A 373 -22.23 21.34 8.75
CA VAL A 373 -21.68 19.99 8.85
C VAL A 373 -20.22 20.03 9.26
N GLN A 374 -19.85 19.28 10.30
CA GLN A 374 -18.47 19.12 10.77
C GLN A 374 -18.05 17.66 10.64
N VAL A 375 -16.79 17.42 10.27
CA VAL A 375 -16.18 16.08 10.25
C VAL A 375 -15.27 15.95 11.46
N VAL A 376 -15.42 14.86 12.21
CA VAL A 376 -14.59 14.54 13.39
C VAL A 376 -13.84 13.24 13.18
#